data_AF-A0A920G4Q1-F1
#
_entry.id   AF-A0A920G4Q1-F1
#
_cell.length_a   1.000
_cell.length_b   1.000
_cell.length_c   1.000
_cell.angle_alpha   90.00
_cell.angle_beta   90.00
_cell.angle_gamma   90.00
#
_symmetry.space_group_name_H-M   'P 1'
#
loop_
_entity.id
_entity.type
_entity.pdbx_description
1 polymer ?
#
loop_
_entity_poly.entity_id
_entity_poly.type
_entity_poly.pdbx_seq_one_letter_code
_entity_poly.pdbx_strand_id
1 'polypeptide(L)'
;MRELGLALERERGTAPEVIAELRTTVASELANVGHDVSHVIVVRYTGNDIVEHSRDSWSHDLVAKVEAEMLADAKVADRAGLDGLDDNAFWQAVGATIPAVPLRLTGRSSSFTPRFNGQTKGVVHTHGGWLAGVTHTMRTVFNANQDDCLYVIGTRAGLRASPI
;
A
#
# COMPACT_ATOMS: atom_id res chain seq x y z
N MET A 1 -1.81 -27.11 -8.22
CA MET A 1 -1.60 -28.54 -7.91
C MET A 1 -2.76 -29.45 -8.32
N ARG A 2 -4.02 -29.13 -8.01
CA ARG A 2 -5.18 -29.97 -8.39
C ARG A 2 -5.33 -30.16 -9.91
N GLU A 3 -5.30 -29.07 -10.67
CA GLU A 3 -5.40 -29.09 -12.14
C GLU A 3 -4.21 -29.81 -12.80
N LEU A 4 -3.00 -29.62 -12.26
CA LEU A 4 -1.80 -30.36 -12.71
C LEU A 4 -1.98 -31.87 -12.49
N GLY A 5 -2.54 -32.27 -11.35
CA GLY A 5 -2.84 -33.66 -11.05
C GLY A 5 -3.77 -34.30 -12.08
N LEU A 6 -4.87 -33.61 -12.40
CA LEU A 6 -5.87 -34.06 -13.40
C LEU A 6 -5.31 -34.09 -14.83
N ALA A 7 -4.43 -33.16 -15.18
CA ALA A 7 -3.78 -33.14 -16.49
C ALA A 7 -2.83 -34.34 -16.66
N LEU A 8 -2.02 -34.64 -15.63
CA LEU A 8 -1.08 -35.77 -15.65
C LEU A 8 -1.79 -37.13 -15.67
N GLU A 9 -3.00 -37.23 -15.08
CA GLU A 9 -3.81 -38.46 -15.13
C GLU A 9 -4.39 -38.77 -16.53
N ARG A 10 -4.48 -37.76 -17.41
CA ARG A 10 -4.95 -37.93 -18.80
C ARG A 10 -3.82 -38.33 -19.75
N GLU A 11 -2.57 -38.26 -19.28
CA GLU A 11 -1.36 -38.57 -20.04
C GLU A 11 -1.18 -40.10 -20.10
N ARG A 12 -1.45 -40.68 -21.27
CA ARG A 12 -1.37 -42.14 -21.48
C ARG A 12 0.00 -42.48 -22.08
N GLY A 13 0.86 -43.09 -21.28
CA GLY A 13 2.16 -43.60 -21.74
C GLY A 13 3.33 -43.22 -20.85
N THR A 14 3.14 -42.28 -19.92
CA THR A 14 4.17 -41.92 -18.94
C THR A 14 4.15 -42.87 -17.74
N ALA A 15 5.34 -43.32 -17.31
CA ALA A 15 5.47 -44.21 -16.17
C ALA A 15 5.03 -43.53 -14.85
N PRO A 16 4.40 -44.27 -13.91
CA PRO A 16 3.94 -43.70 -12.65
C PRO A 16 5.05 -43.01 -11.83
N GLU A 17 6.30 -43.51 -11.89
CA GLU A 17 7.42 -42.87 -11.19
C GLU A 17 7.70 -41.46 -11.74
N VAL A 18 7.65 -41.29 -13.06
CA VAL A 18 7.88 -40.00 -13.73
C VAL A 18 6.77 -39.01 -13.41
N ILE A 19 5.51 -39.45 -13.32
CA ILE A 19 4.38 -38.59 -12.91
C ILE A 19 4.56 -38.12 -11.46
N ALA A 20 5.00 -39.00 -10.56
CA ALA A 20 5.24 -38.65 -9.16
C ALA A 20 6.42 -37.66 -9.02
N GLU A 21 7.49 -37.87 -9.79
CA GLU A 21 8.63 -36.97 -9.86
C GLU A 21 8.21 -35.58 -10.35
N LEU A 22 7.49 -35.50 -11.47
CA LEU A 22 6.99 -34.23 -12.02
C LEU A 22 6.08 -33.48 -11.03
N ARG A 23 5.18 -34.18 -10.33
CA ARG A 23 4.34 -33.56 -9.28
C ARG A 23 5.18 -32.98 -8.17
N THR A 24 6.21 -33.71 -7.74
CA THR A 24 7.11 -33.29 -6.65
C THR A 24 7.96 -32.09 -7.07
N THR A 25 8.57 -32.15 -8.25
CA THR A 25 9.39 -31.06 -8.79
C THR A 25 8.57 -29.80 -8.98
N VAL A 26 7.40 -29.88 -9.63
CA VAL A 26 6.55 -28.69 -9.84
C VAL A 26 6.03 -28.14 -8.51
N ALA A 27 5.69 -28.99 -7.54
CA ALA A 27 5.30 -28.52 -6.21
C ALA A 27 6.44 -27.78 -5.51
N SER A 28 7.66 -28.33 -5.56
CA SER A 28 8.86 -27.72 -4.98
C SER A 28 9.18 -26.38 -5.63
N GLU A 29 9.18 -26.32 -6.96
CA GLU A 29 9.45 -25.08 -7.69
C GLU A 29 8.38 -24.01 -7.39
N LEU A 30 7.09 -24.38 -7.37
CA LEU A 30 6.01 -23.45 -7.03
C LEU A 30 6.07 -22.98 -5.57
N ALA A 31 6.49 -23.85 -4.65
CA ALA A 31 6.67 -23.47 -3.24
C ALA A 31 7.88 -22.56 -3.03
N ASN A 32 8.91 -22.70 -3.88
CA ASN A 32 10.12 -21.89 -3.86
C ASN A 32 9.99 -20.61 -4.70
N VAL A 33 8.86 -20.35 -5.36
CA VAL A 33 8.62 -19.08 -6.03
C VAL A 33 8.76 -17.96 -4.99
N GLY A 34 9.79 -17.13 -5.21
CA GLY A 34 10.08 -16.01 -4.33
C GLY A 34 8.86 -15.08 -4.21
N HIS A 35 8.71 -14.49 -3.02
CA HIS A 35 7.74 -13.43 -2.82
C HIS A 35 8.36 -12.09 -3.25
N ASP A 36 7.68 -11.37 -4.15
CA ASP A 36 8.10 -10.03 -4.56
C ASP A 36 8.00 -8.99 -3.43
N VAL A 37 7.31 -9.32 -2.33
CA VAL A 37 7.14 -8.43 -1.17
C VAL A 37 8.29 -8.63 -0.19
N SER A 38 9.21 -7.66 -0.16
CA SER A 38 10.37 -7.66 0.74
C SER A 38 10.09 -7.05 2.12
N HIS A 39 9.10 -6.17 2.24
CA HIS A 39 8.77 -5.47 3.49
C HIS A 39 7.25 -5.32 3.66
N VAL A 40 6.77 -5.50 4.89
CA VAL A 40 5.37 -5.31 5.28
C VAL A 40 5.30 -4.38 6.49
N ILE A 41 4.61 -3.26 6.37
CA ILE A 41 4.40 -2.33 7.49
C ILE A 41 3.08 -2.67 8.18
N VAL A 42 3.16 -3.05 9.46
CA VAL A 42 2.01 -3.51 10.24
C VAL A 42 1.51 -2.41 11.16
N VAL A 43 0.26 -2.00 11.00
CA VAL A 43 -0.40 -1.03 11.89
C VAL A 43 -1.15 -1.79 12.98
N ARG A 44 -0.77 -1.54 14.24
CA ARG A 44 -1.49 -2.07 15.40
C ARG A 44 -2.79 -1.28 15.59
N TYR A 45 -3.89 -1.79 15.04
CA TYR A 45 -5.20 -1.18 15.17
C TYR A 45 -6.06 -1.81 16.27
N THR A 46 -6.17 -3.15 16.29
CA THR A 46 -7.06 -3.86 17.23
C THR A 46 -6.38 -4.32 18.52
N GLY A 47 -5.03 -4.46 18.51
CA GLY A 47 -4.27 -4.96 19.66
C GLY A 47 -4.24 -6.48 19.82
N ASN A 48 -4.82 -7.24 18.88
CA ASN A 48 -4.76 -8.69 18.90
C ASN A 48 -3.36 -9.21 18.54
N ASP A 49 -3.03 -10.40 19.05
CA ASP A 49 -1.83 -11.12 18.64
C ASP A 49 -1.91 -11.54 17.17
N ILE A 50 -0.76 -11.47 16.49
CA ILE A 50 -0.61 -11.85 15.07
C ILE A 50 0.60 -12.75 14.90
N VAL A 51 0.64 -13.48 13.78
CA VAL A 51 1.86 -14.17 13.36
C VAL A 51 2.78 -13.17 12.68
N GLU A 52 4.01 -13.05 13.18
CA GLU A 52 5.03 -12.16 12.64
C GLU A 52 6.02 -12.94 11.75
N HIS A 53 6.43 -12.31 10.66
CA HIS A 53 7.44 -12.79 9.75
C HIS A 53 8.65 -11.87 9.71
N SER A 54 9.79 -12.36 9.20
CA SER A 54 11.03 -11.58 9.10
C SER A 54 10.94 -10.33 8.20
N ARG A 55 9.93 -10.25 7.34
CA ARG A 55 9.67 -9.08 6.47
C ARG A 55 8.80 -8.02 7.13
N ASP A 56 8.23 -8.32 8.28
CA ASP A 56 7.24 -7.47 8.93
C ASP A 56 7.95 -6.44 9.82
N SER A 57 7.41 -5.22 9.85
CA SER A 57 7.91 -4.14 10.70
C SER A 57 6.74 -3.35 11.25
N TRP A 58 6.75 -3.09 12.56
CA TRP A 58 5.69 -2.36 13.21
C TRP A 58 5.71 -0.88 12.83
N SER A 59 4.56 -0.37 12.40
CA SER A 59 4.40 1.02 11.95
C SER A 59 4.79 2.03 13.03
N HIS A 60 4.45 1.77 14.30
CA HIS A 60 4.74 2.69 15.39
C HIS A 60 6.24 2.78 15.69
N ASP A 61 6.99 1.69 15.55
CA ASP A 61 8.44 1.70 15.72
C ASP A 61 9.12 2.49 14.60
N LEU A 62 8.67 2.28 13.35
CA LEU A 62 9.18 3.03 12.20
C LEU A 62 8.89 4.52 12.31
N VAL A 63 7.66 4.90 12.69
CA VAL A 63 7.27 6.30 12.87
C VAL A 63 8.03 6.92 14.04
N ALA A 64 8.17 6.24 15.18
CA ALA A 64 8.93 6.74 16.33
C ALA A 64 10.40 7.00 15.99
N LYS A 65 11.01 6.13 15.17
CA LYS A 65 12.37 6.33 14.68
C LYS A 65 12.49 7.61 13.83
N VAL A 66 11.62 7.77 12.84
CA VAL A 66 11.62 8.96 11.95
C VAL A 66 11.30 10.22 12.74
N GLU A 67 10.40 10.15 13.72
CA GLU A 67 10.08 11.26 14.60
C GLU A 67 11.30 11.68 15.43
N ALA A 68 12.04 10.74 16.00
CA ALA A 68 13.27 11.06 16.74
C ALA A 68 14.32 11.74 15.85
N GLU A 69 14.50 11.29 14.60
CA GLU A 69 15.38 11.93 13.62
C GLU A 69 14.91 13.36 13.31
N MET A 70 13.61 13.55 13.05
CA MET A 70 13.01 14.86 12.76
C MET A 70 13.14 15.85 13.93
N LEU A 71 12.90 15.40 15.17
CA LEU A 71 13.05 16.24 16.36
C LEU A 71 14.50 16.69 16.57
N ALA A 72 15.46 15.80 16.30
CA ALA A 72 16.89 16.11 16.37
C ALA A 72 17.29 17.15 15.31
N ASP A 73 16.84 16.99 14.07
CA ASP A 73 17.09 17.95 12.98
C ASP A 73 16.48 19.33 13.27
N ALA A 74 15.26 19.34 13.80
CA ALA A 74 14.54 20.54 14.20
C ALA A 74 15.04 21.18 15.50
N LYS A 75 15.93 20.49 16.24
CA LYS A 75 16.49 20.93 17.53
C LYS A 75 15.43 21.22 18.60
N VAL A 76 14.36 20.42 18.61
CA VAL A 76 13.30 20.47 19.62
C VAL A 76 13.36 19.23 20.51
N ALA A 77 12.93 19.36 21.76
CA ALA A 77 13.02 18.26 22.73
C ALA A 77 11.98 17.15 22.49
N ASP A 78 10.79 17.53 22.01
CA ASP A 78 9.64 16.65 21.88
C ASP A 78 8.65 17.17 20.82
N ARG A 79 7.58 16.39 20.59
CA ARG A 79 6.48 16.73 19.69
C ARG A 79 5.82 18.07 20.03
N ALA A 80 5.66 18.40 21.31
CA ALA A 80 5.06 19.66 21.73
C ALA A 80 5.92 20.86 21.32
N GLY A 81 7.25 20.71 21.35
CA GLY A 81 8.18 21.70 20.82
C GLY A 81 8.03 21.92 19.31
N LEU A 82 7.72 20.85 18.56
CA LEU A 82 7.43 20.95 17.14
C LEU A 82 6.07 21.62 16.85
N ASP A 83 5.03 21.24 17.60
CA ASP A 83 3.67 21.79 17.46
C ASP A 83 3.59 23.27 17.87
N GLY A 84 4.58 23.76 18.64
CA GLY A 84 4.70 25.17 19.03
C GLY A 84 5.42 26.06 18.01
N LEU A 85 5.96 25.50 16.92
CA LEU A 85 6.58 26.28 15.84
C LEU A 85 5.51 27.02 15.02
N ASP A 86 5.88 28.17 14.45
CA ASP A 86 5.05 28.78 13.40
C ASP A 86 5.06 27.92 12.12
N ASP A 87 4.07 28.10 11.25
CA ASP A 87 3.89 27.30 10.04
C ASP A 87 5.14 27.25 9.13
N ASN A 88 5.89 28.35 9.03
CA ASN A 88 7.08 28.40 8.18
C ASN A 88 8.23 27.62 8.81
N ALA A 89 8.45 27.81 10.11
CA ALA A 89 9.47 27.07 10.86
C ALA A 89 9.14 25.58 10.91
N PHE A 90 7.87 25.22 11.10
CA PHE A 90 7.39 23.84 11.05
C PHE A 90 7.64 23.21 9.68
N TRP A 91 7.27 23.90 8.60
CA TRP A 91 7.50 23.43 7.24
C TRP A 91 8.99 23.21 6.93
N GLN A 92 9.86 24.13 7.36
CA GLN A 92 11.30 24.00 7.19
C GLN A 92 11.87 22.81 7.95
N ALA A 93 11.40 22.59 9.19
CA ALA A 93 11.79 21.46 10.02
C ALA A 93 11.40 20.13 9.36
N VAL A 94 10.12 19.97 8.97
CA VAL A 94 9.64 18.74 8.31
C VAL A 94 10.32 18.53 6.96
N GLY A 95 10.45 19.58 6.16
CA GLY A 95 11.04 19.51 4.82
C GLY A 95 12.53 19.20 4.80
N ALA A 96 13.26 19.47 5.89
CA ALA A 96 14.67 19.09 6.01
C ALA A 96 14.84 17.57 6.16
N THR A 97 13.98 16.93 6.95
CA THR A 97 14.04 15.48 7.18
C THR A 97 13.30 14.69 6.09
N ILE A 98 12.14 15.18 5.64
CA ILE A 98 11.27 14.51 4.67
C ILE A 98 10.88 15.51 3.55
N PRO A 99 11.80 15.80 2.62
CA PRO A 99 11.54 16.78 1.57
C PRO A 99 10.43 16.30 0.62
N ALA A 100 9.54 17.21 0.24
CA ALA A 100 8.59 16.96 -0.82
C ALA A 100 9.35 16.73 -2.15
N VAL A 101 9.15 15.55 -2.75
CA VAL A 101 9.80 15.19 -4.02
C VAL A 101 9.00 15.80 -5.18
N PRO A 102 9.56 16.72 -5.98
CA PRO A 102 8.86 17.28 -7.13
C PRO A 102 8.55 16.19 -8.15
N LEU A 103 7.28 16.06 -8.53
CA LEU A 103 6.83 15.13 -9.56
C LEU A 103 6.44 15.86 -10.83
N ARG A 104 6.62 15.20 -11.97
CA ARG A 104 6.02 15.65 -13.23
C ARG A 104 4.49 15.67 -13.09
N LEU A 105 3.82 16.52 -13.86
CA LEU A 105 2.35 16.56 -13.93
C LEU A 105 1.74 15.17 -14.24
N THR A 106 2.47 14.35 -14.99
CA THR A 106 2.12 12.97 -15.38
C THR A 106 2.57 11.90 -14.37
N GLY A 107 3.13 12.29 -13.23
CA GLY A 107 3.45 11.37 -12.12
C GLY A 107 2.19 10.60 -11.71
N ARG A 108 2.31 9.30 -11.45
CA ARG A 108 1.17 8.37 -11.47
C ARG A 108 0.76 7.94 -10.06
N SER A 109 -0.54 7.88 -9.80
CA SER A 109 -1.15 7.13 -8.71
C SER A 109 -2.12 6.09 -9.29
N SER A 110 -2.22 4.92 -8.69
CA SER A 110 -3.07 3.82 -9.18
C SER A 110 -4.24 3.58 -8.23
N SER A 111 -5.44 3.40 -8.80
CA SER A 111 -6.64 2.91 -8.13
C SER A 111 -7.10 1.62 -8.82
N PHE A 112 -7.63 0.65 -8.08
CA PHE A 112 -8.14 -0.59 -8.65
C PHE A 112 -9.67 -0.54 -8.73
N THR A 113 -10.20 -0.86 -9.91
CA THR A 113 -11.64 -0.93 -10.15
C THR A 113 -12.00 -2.34 -10.63
N PRO A 114 -12.94 -3.04 -9.97
CA PRO A 114 -13.44 -4.32 -10.46
C PRO A 114 -14.18 -4.13 -11.79
N ARG A 115 -13.95 -5.03 -12.75
CA ARG A 115 -14.70 -5.08 -14.01
C ARG A 115 -15.83 -6.11 -13.92
N PHE A 116 -16.84 -5.95 -14.78
CA PHE A 116 -17.96 -6.89 -14.91
C PHE A 116 -17.53 -8.33 -15.28
N ASN A 117 -16.32 -8.53 -15.82
CA ASN A 117 -15.77 -9.86 -16.13
C ASN A 117 -14.96 -10.50 -14.97
N GLY A 118 -15.06 -9.96 -13.75
CA GLY A 118 -14.40 -10.51 -12.56
C GLY A 118 -12.91 -10.17 -12.41
N GLN A 119 -12.29 -9.58 -13.43
CA GLN A 119 -10.90 -9.10 -13.35
C GLN A 119 -10.85 -7.66 -12.84
N THR A 120 -9.81 -7.31 -12.08
CA THR A 120 -9.57 -5.92 -11.66
C THR A 120 -8.78 -5.18 -12.73
N LYS A 121 -9.17 -3.92 -13.00
CA LYS A 121 -8.38 -3.00 -13.82
C LYS A 121 -7.70 -2.00 -12.89
N GLY A 122 -6.38 -1.85 -13.02
CA GLY A 122 -5.68 -0.69 -12.48
C GLY A 122 -6.01 0.54 -13.33
N VAL A 123 -6.83 1.44 -12.80
CA VAL A 123 -7.00 2.78 -13.35
C VAL A 123 -5.87 3.65 -12.81
N VAL A 124 -5.24 4.42 -13.69
CA VAL A 124 -4.12 5.28 -13.32
C VAL A 124 -4.56 6.73 -13.42
N HIS A 125 -4.35 7.48 -12.35
CA HIS A 125 -4.52 8.93 -12.30
C HIS A 125 -3.16 9.61 -12.34
N THR A 126 -3.08 10.77 -13.01
CA THR A 126 -1.88 11.62 -13.00
C THR A 126 -1.99 12.68 -11.92
N HIS A 127 -0.86 13.03 -11.30
CA HIS A 127 -0.82 13.92 -10.15
C HIS A 127 -1.46 15.28 -10.44
N GLY A 128 -0.97 15.99 -11.46
CA GLY A 128 -1.42 17.36 -11.75
C GLY A 128 -2.87 17.42 -12.25
N GLY A 129 -3.23 16.55 -13.20
CA GLY A 129 -4.56 16.56 -13.80
C GLY A 129 -5.65 16.10 -12.83
N TRP A 130 -5.37 15.06 -12.04
CA TRP A 130 -6.33 14.56 -11.06
C TRP A 130 -6.55 15.54 -9.91
N LEU A 131 -5.48 16.08 -9.34
CA LEU A 131 -5.57 17.04 -8.24
C LEU A 131 -6.32 18.30 -8.68
N ALA A 132 -5.96 18.88 -9.85
CA ALA A 132 -6.65 20.05 -10.39
C ALA A 132 -8.14 19.79 -10.64
N GLY A 133 -8.48 18.61 -11.17
CA GLY A 133 -9.87 18.21 -11.41
C GLY A 133 -10.68 18.12 -10.11
N VAL A 134 -10.15 17.42 -9.09
CA VAL A 134 -10.81 17.29 -7.79
C VAL A 134 -10.96 18.64 -7.10
N THR A 135 -9.90 19.47 -7.04
CA THR A 135 -9.99 20.81 -6.46
C THR A 135 -11.03 21.68 -7.18
N HIS A 136 -11.10 21.58 -8.50
CA HIS A 136 -12.10 22.32 -9.28
C HIS A 136 -13.52 21.89 -8.94
N THR A 137 -13.82 20.59 -8.89
CA THR A 137 -15.18 20.10 -8.59
C THR A 137 -15.59 20.36 -7.14
N MET A 138 -14.65 20.33 -6.18
CA MET A 138 -14.93 20.75 -4.80
C MET A 138 -15.48 22.18 -4.77
N ARG A 139 -14.87 23.09 -5.54
CA ARG A 139 -15.34 24.47 -5.63
C ARG A 139 -16.62 24.62 -6.45
N THR A 140 -16.76 23.94 -7.60
CA THR A 140 -17.87 24.22 -8.53
C THR A 140 -19.13 23.39 -8.30
N VAL A 141 -19.01 22.19 -7.76
CA VAL A 141 -20.15 21.29 -7.50
C VAL A 141 -20.62 21.41 -6.06
N PHE A 142 -19.69 21.39 -5.11
CA PHE A 142 -20.02 21.42 -3.68
C PHE A 142 -19.98 22.83 -3.08
N ASN A 143 -19.52 23.83 -3.83
CA ASN A 143 -19.28 25.19 -3.33
C ASN A 143 -18.43 25.20 -2.04
N ALA A 144 -17.48 24.26 -1.95
CA ALA A 144 -16.67 24.08 -0.77
C ALA A 144 -15.71 25.26 -0.57
N ASN A 145 -15.61 25.74 0.67
CA ASN A 145 -14.71 26.79 1.12
C ASN A 145 -13.89 26.31 2.34
N GLN A 146 -13.01 27.18 2.85
CA GLN A 146 -12.05 26.86 3.91
C GLN A 146 -12.69 26.59 5.28
N ASP A 147 -13.91 27.08 5.51
CA ASP A 147 -14.63 26.95 6.78
C ASP A 147 -15.55 25.70 6.79
N ASP A 148 -15.65 24.99 5.67
CA ASP A 148 -16.53 23.83 5.53
C ASP A 148 -15.93 22.55 6.12
N CYS A 149 -16.78 21.74 6.77
CA CYS A 149 -16.46 20.38 7.17
C CYS A 149 -17.18 19.37 6.26
N LEU A 150 -16.41 18.50 5.60
CA LEU A 150 -16.95 17.52 4.65
C LEU A 150 -17.15 16.15 5.32
N TYR A 151 -18.36 15.62 5.25
CA TYR A 151 -18.65 14.25 5.66
C TYR A 151 -18.85 13.34 4.44
N VAL A 152 -17.86 12.48 4.16
CA VAL A 152 -17.86 11.57 3.00
C VAL A 152 -18.02 10.14 3.48
N ILE A 153 -19.16 9.53 3.17
CA ILE A 153 -19.37 8.09 3.36
C ILE A 153 -18.79 7.37 2.15
N GLY A 154 -17.53 6.94 2.28
CA GLY A 154 -16.81 6.19 1.26
C GLY A 154 -15.71 5.33 1.87
N THR A 155 -15.22 4.34 1.10
CA THR A 155 -14.08 3.52 1.50
C THR A 155 -12.90 3.77 0.56
N ARG A 156 -11.68 3.55 1.06
CA ARG A 156 -10.51 3.57 0.19
C ARG A 156 -10.60 2.40 -0.79
N ALA A 157 -10.60 2.70 -2.09
CA ALA A 157 -10.65 1.68 -3.15
C ALA A 157 -9.52 0.65 -2.94
N GLY A 158 -9.89 -0.64 -2.82
CA GLY A 158 -8.98 -1.76 -2.54
C GLY A 158 -9.24 -2.51 -1.22
N LEU A 159 -9.99 -1.93 -0.28
CA LEU A 159 -10.35 -2.55 1.00
C LEU A 159 -11.71 -3.28 0.95
N ARG A 160 -11.99 -4.03 -0.11
CA ARG A 160 -13.01 -5.09 0.01
C ARG A 160 -12.31 -6.30 0.61
N ALA A 161 -12.52 -6.52 1.90
CA ALA A 161 -12.31 -7.83 2.48
C ALA A 161 -13.12 -8.82 1.65
N SER A 162 -12.44 -9.78 1.02
CA SER A 162 -13.13 -10.93 0.46
C SER A 162 -13.86 -11.60 1.62
N PRO A 163 -15.17 -11.89 1.51
CA PRO A 163 -15.83 -12.71 2.52
C PRO A 163 -15.12 -14.06 2.52
N ILE A 164 -14.62 -14.44 3.70
CA ILE A 164 -14.11 -15.79 3.99
C ILE A 164 -15.31 -16.74 3.98
#